data_AF-K1Y143-F1
#
_entry.id   AF-K1Y143-F1
#
_cell.length_a   1.000
_cell.length_b   1.000
_cell.length_c   1.000
_cell.angle_alpha   90.00
_cell.angle_beta   90.00
_cell.angle_gamma   90.00
#
_symmetry.space_group_name_H-M   'P 1'
#
loop_
_entity.id
_entity.type
_entity.pdbx_description
1 polymer ?
#
loop_
_entity_poly.entity_id
_entity_poly.type
_entity_poly.pdbx_seq_one_letter_code
_entity_poly.pdbx_strand_id
1 'polypeptide(L)'
;MNQINLGIEKCINSLGEKFLKWPYNFFTESDAHSFLYYYIFRSGPKELKLFYSTINDDEKTVLIHREYPTNFRYHKENMSLDEETGGRGHYDLVILNPDFIKDHNIKEVIAQDYKKTCQKNIKEHLLAAIEFKLITKPLSAGLKNEIEKDFKKLAWAVKDKEQAKNAYLIIFNRTRKEEVFLNDLRKYSAENPEVKAIYIESIKNEKRTYKILYMGSWSHKLKYGLTN
;
A
#
# COMPACT_ATOMS: atom_id res chain seq x y z
N MET A 1 -16.65 10.84 -0.81
CA MET A 1 -15.31 10.24 -0.64
C MET A 1 -14.44 11.22 0.15
N ASN A 2 -13.84 10.81 1.26
CA ASN A 2 -13.10 11.70 2.18
C ASN A 2 -11.95 12.42 1.44
N GLN A 3 -11.77 13.74 1.65
CA GLN A 3 -10.71 14.54 1.02
C GLN A 3 -9.31 13.97 1.29
N ILE A 4 -9.09 13.34 2.45
CA ILE A 4 -7.84 12.66 2.79
C ILE A 4 -7.52 11.53 1.81
N ASN A 5 -8.51 10.69 1.48
CA ASN A 5 -8.32 9.56 0.55
C ASN A 5 -7.92 10.04 -0.85
N LEU A 6 -8.56 11.11 -1.33
CA LEU A 6 -8.19 11.74 -2.60
C LEU A 6 -6.77 12.32 -2.54
N GLY A 7 -6.35 12.86 -1.40
CA GLY A 7 -4.99 13.33 -1.18
C GLY A 7 -3.94 12.21 -1.24
N ILE A 8 -4.26 11.04 -0.70
CA ILE A 8 -3.40 9.84 -0.75
C ILE A 8 -3.22 9.39 -2.20
N GLU A 9 -4.31 9.22 -2.95
CA GLU A 9 -4.23 8.81 -4.37
C GLU A 9 -3.47 9.83 -5.23
N LYS A 10 -3.59 11.13 -4.95
CA LYS A 10 -2.78 12.17 -5.62
C LYS A 10 -1.28 12.05 -5.33
N CYS A 11 -0.90 11.69 -4.11
CA CYS A 11 0.50 11.45 -3.76
C CYS A 11 1.05 10.20 -4.45
N ILE A 12 0.27 9.11 -4.48
CA ILE A 12 0.61 7.89 -5.23
C ILE A 12 0.77 8.19 -6.72
N ASN A 13 -0.14 8.97 -7.29
CA ASN A 13 -0.03 9.39 -8.68
C ASN A 13 1.23 10.23 -8.93
N SER A 14 1.58 11.15 -8.02
CA SER A 14 2.82 11.93 -8.16
C SER A 14 4.07 11.04 -8.17
N LEU A 15 4.11 10.00 -7.34
CA LEU A 15 5.15 8.95 -7.41
C LEU A 15 5.13 8.25 -8.77
N GLY A 16 3.96 7.86 -9.26
CA GLY A 16 3.81 7.23 -10.57
C GLY A 16 4.32 8.09 -11.73
N GLU A 17 4.03 9.38 -11.74
CA GLU A 17 4.54 10.33 -12.74
C GLU A 17 6.06 10.46 -12.67
N LYS A 18 6.64 10.46 -11.46
CA LYS A 18 8.09 10.47 -11.28
C LYS A 18 8.74 9.19 -11.79
N PHE A 19 8.14 8.04 -11.50
CA PHE A 19 8.63 6.76 -12.02
C PHE A 19 8.56 6.71 -13.55
N LEU A 20 7.45 7.15 -14.16
CA LEU A 20 7.33 7.22 -15.62
C LEU A 20 8.45 8.08 -16.22
N LYS A 21 8.70 9.26 -15.64
CA LYS A 21 9.71 10.20 -16.14
C LYS A 21 11.14 9.70 -15.94
N TRP A 22 11.43 9.10 -14.78
CA TRP A 22 12.79 8.72 -14.37
C TRP A 22 12.81 7.37 -13.65
N PRO A 23 12.51 6.26 -14.36
CA PRO A 23 12.39 4.95 -13.70
C PRO A 23 13.71 4.45 -13.11
N TYR A 24 14.85 4.95 -13.59
CA TYR A 24 16.18 4.60 -13.09
C TYR A 24 16.62 5.38 -11.85
N ASN A 25 15.82 6.32 -11.36
CA ASN A 25 16.07 6.95 -10.06
C ASN A 25 15.55 6.09 -8.87
N PHE A 26 14.86 4.98 -9.15
CA PHE A 26 14.33 4.07 -8.16
C PHE A 26 15.09 2.75 -8.23
N PHE A 27 16.20 2.61 -7.51
CA PHE A 27 17.02 1.40 -7.57
C PHE A 27 16.34 0.20 -6.92
N THR A 28 15.55 0.45 -5.87
CA THR A 28 14.87 -0.52 -5.03
C THR A 28 13.43 -0.10 -4.75
N GLU A 29 12.63 -1.02 -4.20
CA GLU A 29 11.28 -0.71 -3.68
C GLU A 29 11.33 0.36 -2.58
N SER A 30 12.39 0.34 -1.77
CA SER A 30 12.62 1.32 -0.69
C SER A 30 12.76 2.75 -1.20
N ASP A 31 13.26 2.97 -2.43
CA ASP A 31 13.32 4.31 -3.03
C ASP A 31 11.92 4.85 -3.34
N ALA A 32 11.03 4.00 -3.86
CA ALA A 32 9.64 4.38 -4.18
C ALA A 32 8.85 4.64 -2.90
N HIS A 33 9.04 3.78 -1.90
CA HIS A 33 8.48 3.94 -0.58
C HIS A 33 8.93 5.24 0.10
N SER A 34 10.24 5.49 0.14
CA SER A 34 10.82 6.70 0.74
C SER A 34 10.36 7.96 0.03
N PHE A 35 10.25 7.92 -1.30
CA PHE A 35 9.68 9.01 -2.08
C PHE A 35 8.24 9.29 -1.66
N LEU A 36 7.37 8.27 -1.60
CA LEU A 36 5.97 8.48 -1.22
C LEU A 36 5.85 9.05 0.19
N TYR A 37 6.58 8.46 1.16
CA TYR A 37 6.61 8.91 2.54
C TYR A 37 6.96 10.40 2.63
N TYR A 38 8.10 10.79 2.04
CA TYR A 38 8.52 12.20 2.00
C TYR A 38 7.49 13.09 1.28
N TYR A 39 6.96 12.63 0.15
CA TYR A 39 6.07 13.44 -0.67
C TYR A 39 4.73 13.72 0.01
N ILE A 40 4.20 12.78 0.81
CA ILE A 40 3.01 13.04 1.62
C ILE A 40 3.30 14.15 2.64
N PHE A 41 4.45 14.11 3.34
CA PHE A 41 4.84 15.20 4.25
C PHE A 41 5.08 16.53 3.54
N ARG A 42 5.62 16.51 2.32
CA ARG A 42 5.95 17.73 1.58
C ARG A 42 4.76 18.39 0.90
N SER A 43 3.83 17.58 0.39
CA SER A 43 2.82 18.01 -0.59
C SER A 43 1.42 17.42 -0.34
N GLY A 44 1.28 16.49 0.60
CA GLY A 44 0.00 15.88 0.96
C GLY A 44 -0.93 16.83 1.75
N PRO A 45 -2.17 16.38 2.04
CA PRO A 45 -3.13 17.09 2.88
C PRO A 45 -2.55 17.52 4.22
N LYS A 46 -3.02 18.64 4.79
CA LYS A 46 -2.51 19.18 6.04
C LYS A 46 -2.64 18.18 7.19
N GLU A 47 -3.77 17.50 7.23
CA GLU A 47 -4.17 16.51 8.23
C GLU A 47 -3.14 15.37 8.34
N LEU A 48 -2.60 14.89 7.22
CA LEU A 48 -1.61 13.80 7.22
C LEU A 48 -0.25 14.20 7.82
N LYS A 49 -0.05 15.48 8.11
CA LYS A 49 1.24 16.07 8.53
C LYS A 49 1.23 16.56 9.96
N LEU A 50 0.08 16.45 10.65
CA LEU A 50 -0.07 16.90 12.02
C LEU A 50 0.35 15.83 13.02
N PHE A 51 0.58 16.27 14.25
CA PHE A 51 0.68 15.39 15.41
C PHE A 51 -0.70 15.14 15.99
N TYR A 52 -0.93 13.90 16.40
CA TYR A 52 -2.16 13.44 17.03
C TYR A 52 -1.85 12.87 18.41
N SER A 53 -2.58 13.34 19.41
CA SER A 53 -2.48 12.88 20.79
C SER A 53 -3.18 11.53 20.99
N THR A 54 -2.62 10.70 21.86
CA THR A 54 -3.28 9.49 22.39
C THR A 54 -4.37 9.82 23.43
N ILE A 55 -5.16 8.82 23.86
CA ILE A 55 -6.35 8.97 24.75
C ILE A 55 -6.18 9.80 26.03
N ASN A 56 -4.97 9.90 26.57
CA ASN A 56 -4.70 10.69 27.78
C ASN A 56 -3.84 11.94 27.51
N ASP A 57 -3.64 12.31 26.25
CA ASP A 57 -2.72 13.39 25.81
C ASP A 57 -1.24 13.20 26.21
N ASP A 58 -0.87 12.04 26.77
CA ASP A 58 0.49 11.75 27.26
C ASP A 58 1.52 11.66 26.11
N GLU A 59 1.10 11.20 24.93
CA GLU A 59 1.98 10.92 23.80
C GLU A 59 1.41 11.48 22.50
N LYS A 60 2.30 11.82 21.56
CA LYS A 60 1.93 12.32 20.23
C LYS A 60 2.64 11.54 19.13
N THR A 61 1.92 11.22 18.07
CA THR A 61 2.49 10.58 16.87
C THR A 61 1.95 11.21 15.59
N VAL A 62 2.63 10.94 14.47
CA VAL A 62 2.15 11.28 13.13
C VAL A 62 1.24 10.18 12.60
N LEU A 63 0.53 10.41 11.49
CA LEU A 63 -0.32 9.38 10.90
C LEU A 63 0.44 8.38 10.02
N ILE A 64 1.62 8.74 9.52
CA ILE A 64 2.30 7.98 8.46
C ILE A 64 3.42 7.16 9.07
N HIS A 65 3.35 5.84 8.91
CA HIS A 65 4.34 4.91 9.44
C HIS A 65 4.78 3.90 8.39
N ARG A 66 6.04 3.46 8.55
CA ARG A 66 6.69 2.45 7.71
C ARG A 66 6.70 1.11 8.44
N GLU A 67 6.64 0.01 7.72
CA GLU A 67 6.73 -1.36 8.26
C GLU A 67 5.74 -1.61 9.42
N TYR A 68 4.47 -1.26 9.20
CA TYR A 68 3.43 -1.37 10.23
C TYR A 68 2.80 -2.76 10.20
N PRO A 69 2.63 -3.44 11.35
CA PRO A 69 2.23 -4.83 11.37
C PRO A 69 0.73 -5.03 11.11
N THR A 70 0.36 -6.18 10.54
CA THR A 70 -1.04 -6.61 10.43
C THR A 70 -1.63 -6.82 11.83
N ASN A 71 -2.90 -6.47 12.07
CA ASN A 71 -3.56 -6.79 13.35
C ASN A 71 -4.12 -8.22 13.39
N PHE A 72 -3.94 -8.97 12.31
CA PHE A 72 -4.32 -10.35 12.15
C PHE A 72 -3.11 -11.22 11.87
N ARG A 73 -3.25 -12.53 12.09
CA ARG A 73 -2.23 -13.53 11.80
C ARG A 73 -2.66 -14.50 10.70
N TYR A 74 -1.68 -15.00 9.96
CA TYR A 74 -1.90 -15.91 8.85
C TYR A 74 -0.64 -16.73 8.53
N HIS A 75 -0.84 -17.84 7.83
CA HIS A 75 0.23 -18.66 7.27
C HIS A 75 0.54 -18.16 5.85
N LYS A 76 1.78 -17.72 5.60
CA LYS A 76 2.16 -17.07 4.33
C LYS A 76 2.29 -18.08 3.19
N GLU A 77 2.53 -19.33 3.50
CA GLU A 77 2.76 -20.43 2.55
C GLU A 77 1.48 -20.78 1.78
N ASN A 78 0.36 -20.85 2.49
CA ASN A 78 -0.94 -21.24 1.95
C ASN A 78 -1.93 -20.07 1.89
N MET A 79 -1.57 -18.89 2.42
CA MET A 79 -2.45 -17.73 2.57
C MET A 79 -3.75 -18.08 3.28
N SER A 80 -3.66 -18.64 4.49
CA SER A 80 -4.81 -18.88 5.38
C SER A 80 -4.72 -18.05 6.67
N LEU A 81 -5.80 -17.34 7.03
CA LEU A 81 -5.93 -16.65 8.31
C LEU A 81 -5.92 -17.65 9.47
N ASP A 82 -5.10 -17.38 10.49
CA ASP A 82 -4.98 -18.20 11.70
C ASP A 82 -4.44 -17.32 12.84
N GLU A 83 -5.31 -16.94 13.76
CA GLU A 83 -4.98 -16.07 14.90
C GLU A 83 -4.19 -16.78 16.01
N GLU A 84 -4.19 -18.11 16.03
CA GLU A 84 -3.54 -18.90 17.08
C GLU A 84 -2.09 -19.21 16.73
N THR A 85 -1.84 -19.72 15.53
CA THR A 85 -0.52 -20.22 15.14
C THR A 85 0.15 -19.46 14.00
N GLY A 86 -0.59 -18.60 13.28
CA GLY A 86 -0.06 -17.85 12.13
C GLY A 86 1.04 -16.84 12.48
N GLY A 87 1.75 -16.35 11.47
CA GLY A 87 2.67 -15.21 11.61
C GLY A 87 1.97 -13.87 11.45
N ARG A 88 2.67 -12.76 11.74
CA ARG A 88 2.20 -11.42 11.36
C ARG A 88 2.91 -10.96 10.10
N GLY A 89 2.13 -10.36 9.21
CA GLY A 89 2.67 -9.59 8.10
C GLY A 89 3.00 -8.17 8.53
N HIS A 90 3.61 -7.43 7.61
CA HIS A 90 3.75 -5.99 7.69
C HIS A 90 3.27 -5.38 6.38
N TYR A 91 2.81 -4.14 6.48
CA TYR A 91 2.61 -3.25 5.35
C TYR A 91 3.84 -2.37 5.17
N ASP A 92 4.24 -2.12 3.93
CA ASP A 92 5.37 -1.24 3.63
C ASP A 92 5.12 0.17 4.20
N LEU A 93 3.92 0.71 3.96
CA LEU A 93 3.49 2.01 4.46
C LEU A 93 2.03 1.99 4.90
N VAL A 94 1.73 2.67 6.00
CA VAL A 94 0.35 2.89 6.45
C VAL A 94 0.07 4.35 6.76
N ILE A 95 -1.22 4.67 6.76
CA ILE A 95 -1.76 5.91 7.27
C ILE A 95 -2.76 5.56 8.36
N LEU A 96 -2.44 5.86 9.61
CA LEU A 96 -3.28 5.64 10.78
C LEU A 96 -4.54 6.50 10.70
N ASN A 97 -5.63 5.97 11.27
CA ASN A 97 -6.84 6.73 11.52
C ASN A 97 -6.62 7.65 12.73
N PRO A 98 -6.78 8.98 12.59
CA PRO A 98 -6.59 9.90 13.69
C PRO A 98 -7.54 9.66 14.87
N ASP A 99 -8.75 9.16 14.62
CA ASP A 99 -9.70 8.85 15.69
C ASP A 99 -9.26 7.61 16.48
N PHE A 100 -8.68 6.62 15.79
CA PHE A 100 -8.07 5.48 16.46
C PHE A 100 -6.95 5.90 17.42
N ILE A 101 -6.10 6.86 17.04
CA ILE A 101 -5.04 7.36 17.92
C ILE A 101 -5.63 8.01 19.18
N LYS A 102 -6.65 8.86 19.02
CA LYS A 102 -7.31 9.54 20.16
C LYS A 102 -7.97 8.57 21.13
N ASP A 103 -8.37 7.39 20.68
CA ASP A 103 -9.10 6.43 21.51
C ASP A 103 -8.18 5.37 22.15
N HIS A 104 -6.87 5.42 21.89
CA HIS A 104 -5.95 4.36 22.30
C HIS A 104 -4.64 4.92 22.89
N ASN A 105 -3.96 4.10 23.69
CA ASN A 105 -2.63 4.44 24.20
C ASN A 105 -1.54 4.12 23.15
N ILE A 106 -0.35 4.69 23.33
CA ILE A 106 0.72 4.56 22.33
C ILE A 106 1.14 3.11 22.04
N LYS A 107 1.06 2.20 23.02
CA LYS A 107 1.41 0.78 22.82
C LYS A 107 0.42 0.10 21.88
N GLU A 108 -0.86 0.42 22.02
CA GLU A 108 -1.93 -0.05 21.12
C GLU A 108 -1.78 0.55 19.72
N VAL A 109 -1.45 1.84 19.63
CA VAL A 109 -1.25 2.54 18.36
C VAL A 109 -0.05 1.99 17.57
N ILE A 110 1.06 1.66 18.24
CA ILE A 110 2.25 1.07 17.60
C ILE A 110 1.99 -0.37 17.13
N ALA A 111 1.10 -1.09 17.81
CA ALA A 111 0.68 -2.44 17.48
C ALA A 111 1.82 -3.49 17.37
N GLN A 112 2.97 -3.29 18.03
CA GLN A 112 4.10 -4.23 17.98
C GLN A 112 3.83 -5.54 18.75
N ASP A 113 3.16 -5.48 19.90
CA ASP A 113 2.84 -6.64 20.72
C ASP A 113 1.45 -7.18 20.42
N TYR A 114 1.37 -8.17 19.54
CA TYR A 114 0.11 -8.78 19.10
C TYR A 114 -0.83 -9.17 20.25
N LYS A 115 -0.28 -9.77 21.33
CA LYS A 115 -1.11 -10.24 22.45
C LYS A 115 -1.80 -9.08 23.15
N LYS A 116 -1.15 -7.91 23.22
CA LYS A 116 -1.68 -6.74 23.90
C LYS A 116 -2.55 -5.88 22.99
N THR A 117 -2.23 -5.82 21.70
CA THR A 117 -2.79 -4.82 20.79
C THR A 117 -3.84 -5.37 19.83
N CYS A 118 -3.82 -6.67 19.53
CA CYS A 118 -4.64 -7.25 18.47
C CYS A 118 -5.78 -8.14 18.97
N GLN A 119 -5.75 -8.59 20.24
CA GLN A 119 -6.84 -9.38 20.83
C GLN A 119 -8.16 -8.60 20.98
N LYS A 120 -8.13 -7.27 20.88
CA LYS A 120 -9.28 -6.39 21.13
C LYS A 120 -10.25 -6.23 19.94
N ASN A 121 -10.11 -6.99 18.84
CA ASN A 121 -10.95 -6.82 17.63
C ASN A 121 -11.02 -5.35 17.16
N ILE A 122 -9.87 -4.67 17.20
CA ILE A 122 -9.78 -3.26 16.82
C ILE A 122 -9.94 -3.15 15.31
N LYS A 123 -10.99 -2.46 14.90
CA LYS A 123 -11.31 -2.17 13.49
C LYS A 123 -10.95 -0.73 13.12
N GLU A 124 -10.86 -0.48 11.84
CA GLU A 124 -10.70 0.81 11.17
C GLU A 124 -9.53 1.66 11.67
N HIS A 125 -8.47 1.04 12.17
CA HIS A 125 -7.34 1.77 12.71
C HIS A 125 -6.40 2.35 11.63
N LEU A 126 -6.53 1.92 10.36
CA LEU A 126 -5.82 2.49 9.21
C LEU A 126 -6.80 3.18 8.27
N LEU A 127 -6.49 4.40 7.84
CA LEU A 127 -7.11 5.00 6.66
C LEU A 127 -6.63 4.33 5.37
N ALA A 128 -5.37 3.91 5.33
CA ALA A 128 -4.75 3.24 4.20
C ALA A 128 -3.65 2.26 4.61
N ALA A 129 -3.60 1.10 3.95
CA ALA A 129 -2.47 0.20 3.90
C ALA A 129 -1.89 0.16 2.47
N ILE A 130 -0.56 0.18 2.33
CA ILE A 130 0.11 0.31 1.03
C ILE A 130 1.26 -0.69 0.92
N GLU A 131 1.31 -1.38 -0.22
CA GLU A 131 2.39 -2.28 -0.63
C GLU A 131 3.04 -1.79 -1.93
N PHE A 132 4.34 -2.02 -2.06
CA PHE A 132 5.12 -1.71 -3.25
C PHE A 132 5.73 -2.96 -3.85
N LYS A 133 5.81 -2.96 -5.18
CA LYS A 133 6.60 -3.94 -5.93
C LYS A 133 7.39 -3.28 -7.05
N LEU A 134 8.67 -3.65 -7.22
CA LEU A 134 9.53 -3.14 -8.28
C LEU A 134 10.15 -4.29 -9.08
N ILE A 135 9.72 -4.41 -10.34
CA ILE A 135 10.22 -5.38 -11.30
C ILE A 135 11.46 -4.81 -11.99
N THR A 136 12.64 -5.22 -11.51
CA THR A 136 13.96 -4.83 -12.02
C THR A 136 14.64 -5.90 -12.88
N LYS A 137 14.08 -7.11 -12.91
CA LYS A 137 14.53 -8.27 -13.68
C LYS A 137 13.31 -8.91 -14.35
N PRO A 138 13.49 -9.76 -15.38
CA PRO A 138 12.39 -10.52 -15.96
C PRO A 138 11.57 -11.20 -14.86
N LEU A 139 10.25 -11.06 -14.96
CA LEU A 139 9.35 -11.43 -13.88
C LEU A 139 9.45 -12.93 -13.55
N SER A 140 9.84 -13.26 -12.32
CA SER A 140 9.95 -14.64 -11.85
C SER A 140 8.63 -15.14 -11.29
N ALA A 141 8.43 -16.46 -11.27
CA ALA A 141 7.28 -17.08 -10.62
C ALA A 141 7.20 -16.71 -9.13
N GLY A 142 8.34 -16.60 -8.45
CA GLY A 142 8.40 -16.16 -7.05
C GLY A 142 7.85 -14.75 -6.86
N LEU A 143 8.23 -13.79 -7.70
CA LEU A 143 7.73 -12.41 -7.59
C LEU A 143 6.24 -12.31 -7.95
N LYS A 144 5.76 -13.09 -8.94
CA LYS A 144 4.32 -13.20 -9.22
C LYS A 144 3.54 -13.68 -8.00
N ASN A 145 4.03 -14.75 -7.36
CA ASN A 145 3.41 -15.31 -6.16
C ASN A 145 3.40 -14.29 -5.02
N GLU A 146 4.48 -13.55 -4.77
CA GLU A 146 4.49 -12.51 -3.75
C GLU A 146 3.50 -11.37 -4.06
N ILE A 147 3.35 -10.96 -5.33
CA ILE A 147 2.33 -9.99 -5.74
C ILE A 147 0.91 -10.52 -5.47
N GLU A 148 0.63 -11.78 -5.80
CA GLU A 148 -0.67 -12.41 -5.50
C GLU A 148 -0.95 -12.46 -3.99
N LYS A 149 0.07 -12.79 -3.19
CA LYS A 149 -0.05 -12.79 -1.72
C LYS A 149 -0.34 -11.40 -1.18
N ASP A 150 0.28 -10.35 -1.73
CA ASP A 150 0.01 -8.98 -1.31
C ASP A 150 -1.42 -8.56 -1.65
N PHE A 151 -1.97 -8.97 -2.79
CA PHE A 151 -3.40 -8.78 -3.08
C PHE A 151 -4.29 -9.42 -1.99
N LYS A 152 -4.06 -10.68 -1.63
CA LYS A 152 -4.85 -11.38 -0.61
C LYS A 152 -4.69 -10.74 0.78
N LYS A 153 -3.46 -10.44 1.19
CA LYS A 153 -3.15 -9.78 2.48
C LYS A 153 -3.86 -8.44 2.61
N LEU A 154 -3.81 -7.62 1.55
CA LEU A 154 -4.47 -6.32 1.50
C LEU A 154 -6.00 -6.46 1.46
N ALA A 155 -6.54 -7.47 0.78
CA ALA A 155 -7.97 -7.74 0.77
C ALA A 155 -8.47 -8.09 2.18
N TRP A 156 -7.78 -8.96 2.92
CA TRP A 156 -8.12 -9.27 4.31
C TRP A 156 -8.11 -8.04 5.21
N ALA A 157 -7.14 -7.14 5.01
CA ALA A 157 -7.05 -5.90 5.76
C ALA A 157 -8.31 -5.04 5.63
N VAL A 158 -8.99 -5.08 4.48
CA VAL A 158 -10.19 -4.26 4.23
C VAL A 158 -11.47 -5.05 4.54
N LYS A 159 -11.56 -6.28 4.06
CA LYS A 159 -12.80 -7.07 4.03
C LYS A 159 -12.99 -7.93 5.27
N ASP A 160 -12.00 -8.76 5.59
CA ASP A 160 -12.14 -9.81 6.59
C ASP A 160 -11.81 -9.34 8.00
N LYS A 161 -10.90 -8.37 8.11
CA LYS A 161 -10.38 -7.85 9.38
C LYS A 161 -10.76 -6.41 9.64
N GLU A 162 -11.25 -5.72 8.60
CA GLU A 162 -11.66 -4.31 8.67
C GLU A 162 -10.57 -3.43 9.31
N GLN A 163 -9.30 -3.82 9.18
CA GLN A 163 -8.14 -3.13 9.70
C GLN A 163 -7.97 -1.77 9.01
N ALA A 164 -8.16 -1.75 7.70
CA ALA A 164 -7.90 -0.61 6.83
C ALA A 164 -9.15 -0.20 6.03
N LYS A 165 -9.39 1.10 5.93
CA LYS A 165 -10.45 1.65 5.06
C LYS A 165 -10.13 1.55 3.58
N ASN A 166 -8.85 1.58 3.22
CA ASN A 166 -8.37 1.44 1.86
C ASN A 166 -7.10 0.60 1.85
N ALA A 167 -6.90 -0.14 0.76
CA ALA A 167 -5.68 -0.87 0.49
C ALA A 167 -5.16 -0.52 -0.91
N TYR A 168 -3.85 -0.29 -1.02
CA TYR A 168 -3.18 0.08 -2.25
C TYR A 168 -2.01 -0.86 -2.56
N LEU A 169 -1.98 -1.40 -3.79
CA LEU A 169 -0.82 -2.13 -4.31
C LEU A 169 -0.22 -1.38 -5.50
N ILE A 170 1.03 -0.95 -5.36
CA ILE A 170 1.71 -0.12 -6.36
C ILE A 170 2.84 -0.94 -6.98
N ILE A 171 2.69 -1.27 -8.27
CA ILE A 171 3.62 -2.12 -8.99
C ILE A 171 4.32 -1.30 -10.07
N PHE A 172 5.64 -1.29 -10.02
CA PHE A 172 6.51 -0.62 -10.97
C PHE A 172 7.27 -1.63 -11.81
N ASN A 173 7.32 -1.41 -13.13
CA ASN A 173 8.13 -2.20 -14.04
C ASN A 173 8.97 -1.30 -14.95
N ARG A 174 10.27 -1.57 -15.03
CA ARG A 174 11.17 -0.90 -15.97
C ARG A 174 12.01 -1.85 -16.82
N THR A 175 11.71 -3.14 -16.76
CA THR A 175 12.56 -4.18 -17.35
C THR A 175 12.17 -4.46 -18.79
N ARG A 176 10.96 -4.98 -19.01
CA ARG A 176 10.42 -5.33 -20.33
C ARG A 176 8.90 -5.41 -20.25
N LYS A 177 8.23 -5.51 -21.40
CA LYS A 177 6.78 -5.66 -21.45
C LYS A 177 6.39 -7.02 -20.88
N GLU A 178 5.42 -7.05 -19.97
CA GLU A 178 4.96 -8.27 -19.31
C GLU A 178 3.46 -8.52 -19.61
N GLU A 179 3.09 -8.59 -20.90
CA GLU A 179 1.69 -8.65 -21.35
C GLU A 179 0.88 -9.80 -20.72
N VAL A 180 1.48 -10.99 -20.61
CA VAL A 180 0.86 -12.16 -19.97
C VAL A 180 0.56 -11.87 -18.51
N PHE A 181 1.49 -11.24 -17.80
CA PHE A 181 1.32 -10.91 -16.39
C PHE A 181 0.20 -9.91 -16.15
N LEU A 182 -0.11 -9.03 -17.11
CA LEU A 182 -1.24 -8.12 -16.95
C LEU A 182 -2.57 -8.87 -16.87
N ASN A 183 -2.70 -10.04 -17.49
CA ASN A 183 -3.88 -10.89 -17.34
C ASN A 183 -3.94 -11.49 -15.93
N ASP A 184 -2.80 -11.94 -15.41
CA ASP A 184 -2.68 -12.41 -14.02
C ASP A 184 -3.10 -11.30 -13.05
N LEU A 185 -2.60 -10.07 -13.23
CA LEU A 185 -2.96 -8.91 -12.39
C LEU A 185 -4.47 -8.60 -12.42
N ARG A 186 -5.11 -8.69 -13.59
CA ARG A 186 -6.57 -8.49 -13.70
C ARG A 186 -7.33 -9.58 -12.95
N LYS A 187 -6.88 -10.83 -13.05
CA LYS A 187 -7.46 -11.94 -12.29
C LYS A 187 -7.32 -11.70 -10.79
N TYR A 188 -6.12 -11.37 -10.31
CA TYR A 188 -5.87 -11.07 -8.91
C TYR A 188 -6.74 -9.92 -8.40
N SER A 189 -6.88 -8.85 -9.18
CA SER A 189 -7.76 -7.74 -8.84
C SER A 189 -9.24 -8.12 -8.85
N ALA A 190 -9.68 -8.99 -9.75
CA ALA A 190 -11.07 -9.44 -9.79
C ALA A 190 -11.42 -10.33 -8.59
N GLU A 191 -10.46 -11.15 -8.13
CA GLU A 191 -10.57 -11.97 -6.92
C GLU A 191 -10.48 -11.15 -5.63
N ASN A 192 -9.88 -9.96 -5.69
CA ASN A 192 -9.63 -9.06 -4.56
C ASN A 192 -10.09 -7.62 -4.87
N PRO A 193 -11.40 -7.39 -5.13
CA PRO A 193 -11.91 -6.11 -5.63
C PRO A 193 -11.76 -4.94 -4.64
N GLU A 194 -11.51 -5.23 -3.37
CA GLU A 194 -11.28 -4.26 -2.29
C GLU A 194 -9.90 -3.59 -2.40
N VAL A 195 -8.96 -4.21 -3.13
CA VAL A 195 -7.61 -3.70 -3.34
C VAL A 195 -7.60 -2.76 -4.54
N LYS A 196 -7.20 -1.52 -4.30
CA LYS A 196 -6.89 -0.56 -5.37
C LYS A 196 -5.46 -0.84 -5.83
N ALA A 197 -5.29 -1.28 -7.07
CA ALA A 197 -3.96 -1.58 -7.59
C ALA A 197 -3.62 -0.72 -8.80
N ILE A 198 -2.35 -0.35 -8.93
CA ILE A 198 -1.82 0.35 -10.08
C ILE A 198 -0.54 -0.32 -10.55
N TYR A 199 -0.48 -0.64 -11.83
CA TYR A 199 0.71 -1.12 -12.51
C TYR A 199 1.22 -0.03 -13.44
N ILE A 200 2.50 0.33 -13.29
CA ILE A 200 3.16 1.40 -14.04
C ILE A 200 4.43 0.84 -14.68
N GLU A 201 4.44 0.84 -16.00
CA GLU A 201 5.55 0.39 -16.83
C GLU A 201 6.24 1.58 -17.50
N SER A 202 7.56 1.64 -17.41
CA SER A 202 8.40 2.61 -18.13
C SER A 202 9.70 1.93 -18.58
N ILE A 203 9.73 1.45 -19.82
CA ILE A 203 10.83 0.67 -20.38
C ILE A 203 11.66 1.54 -21.31
N LYS A 204 12.97 1.57 -21.09
CA LYS A 204 13.92 2.28 -21.96
C LYS A 204 14.55 1.30 -22.96
N ASN A 205 13.95 1.23 -24.15
CA ASN A 205 14.57 0.62 -25.35
C ASN A 205 15.05 1.75 -26.28
N GLU A 206 15.18 1.50 -27.60
CA GLU A 206 15.48 2.54 -28.61
C GLU A 206 14.50 3.72 -28.54
N LYS A 207 13.22 3.43 -28.27
CA LYS A 207 12.19 4.40 -27.88
C LYS A 207 11.60 3.99 -26.54
N ARG A 208 11.35 4.98 -25.66
CA ARG A 208 10.75 4.72 -24.36
C ARG A 208 9.26 4.40 -24.51
N THR A 209 8.81 3.31 -23.90
CA THR A 209 7.40 2.91 -23.88
C THR A 209 6.83 2.97 -22.48
N TYR A 210 5.56 3.36 -22.38
CA TYR A 210 4.83 3.45 -21.13
C TYR A 210 3.58 2.60 -21.16
N LYS A 211 3.22 2.04 -20.00
CA LYS A 211 1.92 1.40 -19.80
C LYS A 211 1.43 1.69 -18.40
N ILE A 212 0.14 1.96 -18.28
CA ILE A 212 -0.50 2.17 -16.99
C ILE A 212 -1.77 1.32 -16.96
N LEU A 213 -1.92 0.52 -15.92
CA LEU A 213 -3.11 -0.29 -15.68
C LEU A 213 -3.62 0.02 -14.27
N TYR A 214 -4.82 0.59 -14.19
CA TYR A 214 -5.56 0.78 -12.95
C TYR A 214 -6.49 -0.41 -12.73
N MET A 215 -6.61 -0.83 -11.48
CA MET A 215 -7.36 -1.99 -11.04
C MET A 215 -8.09 -1.66 -9.74
N GLY A 216 -9.27 -2.24 -9.55
CA GLY A 216 -10.18 -1.89 -8.46
C GLY A 216 -10.80 -0.49 -8.61
N SER A 217 -11.38 0.03 -7.53
CA SER A 217 -12.08 1.32 -7.46
C SER A 217 -11.14 2.53 -7.39
N TRP A 218 -10.21 2.64 -8.35
CA TRP A 218 -9.23 3.72 -8.42
C TRP A 218 -9.85 5.02 -8.95
N SER A 219 -9.84 6.09 -8.16
CA SER A 219 -10.59 7.32 -8.49
C SER A 219 -9.77 8.34 -9.29
N HIS A 220 -8.44 8.40 -9.08
CA HIS A 220 -7.59 9.39 -9.74
C HIS A 220 -6.60 8.77 -10.73
N LYS A 221 -6.65 9.18 -12.00
CA LYS A 221 -5.72 8.69 -13.04
C LYS A 221 -4.56 9.68 -13.28
N LEU A 222 -3.36 9.16 -13.46
CA LEU A 222 -2.13 9.84 -13.89
C LEU A 222 -2.34 10.64 -15.17
N LYS A 223 -1.70 11.82 -15.25
CA LYS A 223 -1.80 12.71 -16.41
C LYS A 223 -1.26 12.08 -17.69
N TYR A 224 -0.22 11.26 -17.59
CA TYR A 224 0.38 10.53 -18.72
C TYR A 224 -0.46 9.34 -19.21
N GLY A 225 -1.54 8.96 -18.51
CA GLY A 225 -2.44 7.87 -18.89
C GLY A 225 -3.62 8.29 -19.76
N LEU A 226 -3.68 9.56 -20.19
CA LEU A 226 -4.74 10.11 -21.04
C LEU A 226 -4.39 10.11 -22.54
N THR A 227 -3.19 9.63 -22.90
CA THR A 227 -2.76 9.51 -24.29
C THR A 227 -2.48 8.06 -24.64
N ASN A 228 -3.49 7.42 -25.22
CA ASN A 228 -3.42 6.47 -26.32
C ASN A 228 -4.80 6.44 -26.98
#